data_AF-A0A1V5MRG7-F1
#
_entry.id   AF-A0A1V5MRG7-F1
#
_cell.length_a   1.000
_cell.length_b   1.000
_cell.length_c   1.000
_cell.angle_alpha   90.00
_cell.angle_beta   90.00
_cell.angle_gamma   90.00
#
_symmetry.space_group_name_H-M   'P 1'
#
loop_
_entity.id
_entity.type
_entity.pdbx_description
1 polymer ?
#
loop_
_entity_poly.entity_id
_entity_poly.type
_entity_poly.pdbx_seq_one_letter_code
_entity_poly.pdbx_strand_id
1 'polypeptide(L)'
;MFSEIEKIRIKIGQSEVLIKDDEISFNGGLNHGIVKVDSMVSWMKNVYQDLQTLTALLASIPVTVIPGGMVGSVTFVPTTTAPVANNFKNDKVKH
;
A
#
# COMPACT_ATOMS: atom_id res chain seq x y z
N MET A 1 34.84 -26.35 18.60
CA MET A 1 34.38 -26.35 17.20
C MET A 1 33.02 -25.67 17.20
N PHE A 2 32.92 -24.43 16.72
CA PHE A 2 31.64 -23.74 16.62
C PHE A 2 31.01 -24.15 15.29
N SER A 3 29.76 -24.61 15.33
CA SER A 3 28.98 -24.88 14.12
C SER A 3 28.45 -23.55 13.61
N GLU A 4 29.03 -23.01 12.55
CA GLU A 4 28.42 -21.92 11.78
C GLU A 4 27.30 -22.51 10.95
N ILE A 5 26.05 -22.20 11.31
CA ILE A 5 24.90 -22.63 10.53
C ILE A 5 24.80 -21.74 9.30
N GLU A 6 25.14 -22.28 8.13
CA GLU A 6 25.15 -21.57 6.86
C GLU A 6 23.73 -21.20 6.37
N LYS A 7 22.72 -22.03 6.69
CA LYS A 7 21.31 -21.77 6.35
C LYS A 7 20.35 -22.58 7.21
N ILE A 8 19.15 -22.04 7.43
CA ILE A 8 18.01 -22.78 7.99
C ILE A 8 16.89 -22.79 6.96
N ARG A 9 16.40 -23.98 6.60
CA ARG A 9 15.26 -24.15 5.68
C ARG A 9 14.13 -24.91 6.37
N ILE A 10 12.95 -24.30 6.44
CA ILE A 10 11.73 -24.90 6.98
C ILE A 10 10.73 -25.04 5.83
N LYS A 11 10.27 -26.25 5.55
CA LYS A 11 9.25 -26.52 4.52
C LYS A 11 8.04 -27.20 5.13
N ILE A 12 6.86 -26.60 4.98
CA ILE A 12 5.58 -27.12 5.48
C ILE A 12 4.58 -27.07 4.32
N GLY A 13 4.24 -28.24 3.77
CA GLY A 13 3.40 -28.33 2.57
C GLY A 13 4.01 -27.58 1.38
N GLN A 14 3.26 -26.61 0.85
CA GLN A 14 3.69 -25.74 -0.25
C GLN A 14 4.46 -24.49 0.22
N SER A 15 4.61 -24.29 1.54
CA SER A 15 5.28 -23.11 2.11
C SER A 15 6.73 -23.41 2.49
N GLU A 16 7.64 -22.48 2.20
CA GLU A 16 9.05 -22.54 2.57
C GLU A 16 9.48 -21.26 3.29
N VAL A 17 10.27 -21.39 4.36
CA VAL A 17 11.00 -20.30 5.00
C VAL A 17 12.49 -20.63 4.92
N LEU A 18 13.29 -19.69 4.42
CA LEU A 18 14.74 -19.82 4.33
C LEU A 18 15.38 -18.63 5.06
N ILE A 19 16.24 -18.95 6.04
CA ILE A 19 17.09 -18.01 6.74
C ILE A 19 18.52 -18.21 6.24
N LYS A 20 19.08 -17.19 5.60
CA LYS A 20 20.42 -17.22 4.99
C LYS A 20 20.91 -15.79 4.82
N ASP A 21 22.21 -15.55 5.01
CA ASP A 21 22.85 -14.25 4.71
C ASP A 21 22.13 -13.05 5.38
N ASP A 22 21.73 -13.19 6.65
CA ASP A 22 20.93 -12.22 7.42
C ASP A 22 19.53 -11.89 6.86
N GLU A 23 19.05 -12.70 5.90
CA GLU A 23 17.73 -12.56 5.31
C GLU A 23 16.78 -13.69 5.71
N ILE A 24 15.50 -13.35 5.87
CA ILE A 24 14.40 -14.30 6.00
C ILE A 24 13.56 -14.21 4.72
N SER A 25 13.57 -15.27 3.92
CA SER A 25 12.78 -15.36 2.69
C SER A 25 11.64 -16.37 2.85
N PHE A 26 10.46 -15.99 2.36
CA PHE A 26 9.28 -16.86 2.32
C PHE A 26 9.00 -17.25 0.87
N ASN A 27 8.82 -18.55 0.61
CA ASN A 27 8.54 -19.14 -0.71
C ASN A 27 9.54 -18.70 -1.80
N GLY A 28 10.83 -18.74 -1.48
CA GLY A 28 11.91 -18.40 -2.42
C GLY A 28 11.94 -16.92 -2.85
N GLY A 29 11.27 -16.02 -2.13
CA GLY A 29 11.21 -14.60 -2.47
C GLY A 29 10.30 -14.27 -3.67
N LEU A 30 9.66 -15.27 -4.29
CA LEU A 30 8.79 -15.11 -5.46
C LEU A 30 7.56 -14.22 -5.20
N ASN A 31 7.19 -14.03 -3.93
CA ASN A 31 6.09 -13.16 -3.52
C ASN A 31 6.52 -11.71 -3.22
N HIS A 32 7.71 -11.28 -3.67
CA HIS A 32 8.23 -9.92 -3.45
C HIS A 32 8.39 -9.52 -1.95
N GLY A 33 8.54 -10.52 -1.06
CA GLY A 33 8.72 -10.33 0.38
C GLY A 33 7.40 -10.14 1.16
N ILE A 34 7.53 -9.94 2.48
CA ILE A 34 6.39 -9.58 3.33
C ILE A 34 6.21 -8.06 3.24
N VAL A 35 5.03 -7.61 2.80
CA VAL A 35 4.72 -6.19 2.76
C VAL A 35 4.78 -5.59 4.17
N LYS A 36 5.48 -4.48 4.34
CA LYS A 36 5.43 -3.66 5.57
C LYS A 36 4.05 -3.00 5.66
N VAL A 37 3.09 -3.71 6.23
CA VAL A 37 1.67 -3.32 6.27
C VAL A 37 1.50 -1.90 6.78
N ASP A 38 2.18 -1.53 7.86
CA ASP A 38 2.05 -0.17 8.44
C ASP A 38 2.57 0.92 7.50
N SER A 39 3.70 0.68 6.82
CA SER A 39 4.24 1.61 5.82
C SER A 39 3.31 1.73 4.62
N MET A 40 2.73 0.63 4.14
CA MET A 40 1.78 0.65 3.04
C MET A 40 0.46 1.34 3.41
N VAL A 41 -0.08 1.06 4.60
CA VAL A 41 -1.27 1.74 5.11
C VAL A 41 -1.02 3.24 5.23
N SER A 42 0.16 3.64 5.73
CA SER A 42 0.54 5.05 5.84
C SER A 42 0.64 5.71 4.48
N TRP A 43 1.28 5.07 3.50
CA TRP A 43 1.34 5.57 2.13
C TRP A 43 -0.05 5.72 1.50
N MET A 44 -0.92 4.71 1.63
CA MET A 44 -2.29 4.76 1.13
C MET A 44 -3.12 5.84 1.81
N LYS A 45 -2.87 6.14 3.11
CA LYS A 45 -3.54 7.25 3.81
C LYS A 45 -3.18 8.58 3.19
N ASN A 46 -1.91 8.79 2.83
CA ASN A 46 -1.48 10.00 2.16
C ASN A 46 -2.16 10.14 0.79
N VAL A 47 -2.19 9.06 -0.01
CA VAL A 47 -2.89 9.06 -1.30
C VAL A 47 -4.38 9.41 -1.13
N TYR A 48 -5.05 8.81 -0.14
CA TYR A 48 -6.44 9.16 0.17
C TYR A 48 -6.59 10.65 0.53
N GLN A 49 -5.70 11.19 1.36
CA GLN A 49 -5.71 12.61 1.74
C GLN A 49 -5.48 13.56 0.56
N ASP A 50 -4.59 13.20 -0.36
CA ASP A 50 -4.32 13.98 -1.57
C ASP A 50 -5.56 14.05 -2.47
N LEU A 51 -6.32 12.95 -2.60
CA LEU A 51 -7.58 12.93 -3.35
C LEU A 51 -8.66 13.80 -2.71
N GLN A 52 -8.76 13.79 -1.37
CA GLN A 52 -9.68 14.68 -0.65
C GLN A 52 -9.27 16.15 -0.83
N THR A 53 -7.97 16.43 -0.77
CA THR A 53 -7.41 17.77 -0.98
C THR A 53 -7.68 18.27 -2.41
N LEU A 54 -7.46 17.42 -3.41
CA LEU A 54 -7.75 17.73 -4.81
C LEU A 54 -9.23 18.07 -5.01
N THR A 55 -10.13 17.32 -4.38
CA THR A 55 -11.57 17.59 -4.42
C THR A 55 -11.88 18.99 -3.89
N ALA A 56 -11.31 19.36 -2.74
CA ALA A 56 -11.50 20.68 -2.14
C ALA A 56 -10.92 21.81 -3.00
N LEU A 57 -9.71 21.61 -3.56
CA LEU A 57 -9.08 22.58 -4.43
C LEU A 57 -9.90 22.82 -5.69
N LEU A 58 -10.38 21.77 -6.36
CA LEU A 58 -11.23 21.88 -7.55
C LEU A 58 -12.54 22.61 -7.27
N ALA A 59 -13.15 22.38 -6.09
CA ALA A 59 -14.36 23.10 -5.67
C ALA A 59 -14.10 24.59 -5.36
N SER A 60 -12.86 24.96 -5.02
CA SER A 60 -12.48 26.33 -4.68
C SER A 60 -12.09 27.19 -5.89
N ILE A 61 -11.94 26.61 -7.09
CA ILE A 61 -11.53 27.35 -8.27
C ILE A 61 -12.58 28.40 -8.62
N PRO A 62 -12.23 29.70 -8.63
CA PRO A 62 -13.18 30.74 -8.98
C PRO A 62 -13.57 30.60 -10.45
N VAL A 63 -14.87 30.59 -10.71
CA VAL A 63 -15.40 30.62 -12.07
C VAL A 63 -15.33 32.05 -12.58
N THR A 64 -14.46 32.31 -13.54
CA THR A 64 -14.49 33.56 -14.32
C THR A 64 -15.54 33.42 -15.41
N VAL A 65 -16.68 34.10 -15.24
CA VAL A 65 -17.72 34.16 -16.27
C VAL A 65 -17.31 35.20 -17.31
N ILE A 66 -17.00 34.76 -18.52
CA ILE A 66 -16.77 35.66 -19.67
C ILE A 66 -18.17 36.09 -20.17
N PRO A 67 -18.41 37.38 -20.49
CA PRO A 67 -19.69 37.82 -21.05
C PRO A 67 -20.04 37.02 -22.32
N GLY A 68 -21.18 36.32 -22.30
CA GLY A 68 -21.62 35.42 -23.39
C GLY A 68 -21.05 34.00 -23.35
N GLY A 69 -20.21 33.65 -22.38
CA GLY A 69 -19.64 32.32 -22.20
C GLY A 69 -20.46 31.42 -21.27
N MET A 70 -20.38 30.10 -21.50
CA MET A 70 -20.97 29.09 -20.62
C MET A 70 -20.02 28.78 -19.46
N VAL A 71 -20.55 28.72 -18.24
CA VAL A 71 -19.79 28.30 -17.05
C VAL A 71 -19.73 26.78 -17.00
N GLY A 72 -18.53 26.21 -17.14
CA GLY A 72 -18.28 24.81 -16.83
C GLY A 72 -17.83 24.65 -15.38
N SER A 73 -18.41 23.70 -14.66
CA SER A 73 -17.87 23.23 -13.37
C SER A 73 -17.25 21.85 -13.56
N VAL A 74 -16.13 21.60 -12.88
CA VAL A 74 -15.51 20.27 -12.82
C VAL A 74 -15.87 19.67 -11.46
N THR A 75 -16.61 18.56 -11.47
CA THR A 75 -16.89 17.79 -10.25
C THR A 75 -16.00 16.56 -10.23
N PHE A 76 -15.06 16.53 -9.28
CA PHE A 76 -14.27 15.34 -8.97
C PHE A 76 -14.87 14.62 -7.78
N VAL A 77 -15.25 13.36 -7.96
CA VAL A 77 -15.88 12.52 -6.92
C VAL A 77 -15.01 11.26 -6.75
N PRO A 78 -13.99 11.30 -5.88
CA PRO A 78 -13.18 10.11 -5.62
C PRO A 78 -14.04 9.04 -4.95
N THR A 79 -13.96 7.80 -5.43
CA THR A 79 -14.62 6.63 -4.82
C THR A 79 -13.68 5.83 -3.91
N THR A 80 -12.45 6.34 -3.72
CA THR A 80 -11.42 5.68 -2.92
C THR A 80 -11.82 5.67 -1.45
N THR A 81 -11.98 4.48 -0.87
CA THR A 81 -12.24 4.33 0.55
C THR A 81 -10.97 4.53 1.37
N ALA A 82 -11.11 5.05 2.60
CA ALA A 82 -9.99 5.15 3.52
C ALA A 82 -9.34 3.77 3.76
N PRO A 83 -8.01 3.65 3.64
CA PRO A 83 -7.31 2.38 3.84
C PRO A 83 -7.36 1.96 5.31
N VAL A 84 -7.77 0.72 5.56
CA VAL A 84 -7.72 0.07 6.87
C VAL A 84 -6.71 -1.08 6.85
N ALA A 85 -6.00 -1.29 7.96
CA ALA A 85 -4.92 -2.27 8.03
C ALA A 85 -5.39 -3.69 7.66
N ASN A 86 -6.64 -4.03 7.97
CA ASN A 86 -7.21 -5.34 7.66
C ASN A 86 -7.36 -5.60 6.15
N ASN A 87 -7.41 -4.56 5.31
CA ASN A 87 -7.43 -4.75 3.85
C ASN A 87 -6.09 -5.28 3.30
N PHE A 88 -5.05 -5.24 4.13
CA PHE A 88 -3.67 -5.52 3.74
C PHE A 88 -3.03 -6.63 4.58
N LYS A 89 -3.74 -7.13 5.59
CA LYS A 89 -3.30 -8.24 6.42
C LYS A 89 -3.86 -9.54 5.86
N ASN A 90 -3.06 -10.60 5.95
CA ASN A 90 -3.53 -11.95 5.73
C ASN A 90 -3.64 -12.63 7.10
N ASP A 91 -4.84 -13.02 7.51
CA ASP A 91 -5.09 -13.63 8.83
C ASP A 91 -4.29 -14.92 9.07
N LYS A 92 -3.83 -15.57 7.99
CA LYS A 92 -3.02 -16.79 8.03
C LYS A 92 -1.52 -16.51 8.14
N VAL A 93 -1.09 -15.26 7.97
CA VAL A 93 0.31 -14.84 8.04
C VAL A 93 0.43 -13.78 9.11
N LYS A 94 0.89 -14.19 10.29
CA LYS A 94 1.21 -13.28 11.40
C LYS A 94 2.68 -12.88 11.29
N HIS A 95 2.96 -11.58 11.27
CA HIS A 95 4.29 -10.97 11.18
C HIS A 95 4.80 -10.63 12.58
#